data_AF-A0A934CYK3-F1
#
_entry.id   AF-A0A934CYK3-F1
#
_cell.length_a   1.000
_cell.length_b   1.000
_cell.length_c   1.000
_cell.angle_alpha   90.00
_cell.angle_beta   90.00
_cell.angle_gamma   90.00
#
_symmetry.space_group_name_H-M   'P 1'
#
loop_
_entity.id
_entity.type
_entity.pdbx_description
1 polymer ?
#
loop_
_entity_poly.entity_id
_entity_poly.type
_entity_poly.pdbx_seq_one_letter_code
_entity_poly.pdbx_strand_id
1 'polypeptide(L)'
;MHNTLKQENHAAAERETVLKMLAEKKNIIQSFGVRKIVLTQVRNWNTPDAPREIDVRVDFQDMSLDIYLDLKNYLESLFNARVELIIEGSLKAKMR
;
A
#
# COMPACT_ATOMS: atom_id res chain seq x y z
N MET A 1 -6.00 26.92 -18.81
CA MET A 1 -6.00 26.42 -17.42
C MET A 1 -7.13 25.41 -17.17
N HIS A 2 -7.29 24.39 -18.03
CA HIS A 2 -8.42 23.45 -17.96
C HIS A 2 -8.02 21.98 -17.68
N ASN A 3 -6.73 21.71 -17.42
CA ASN A 3 -6.23 20.33 -17.27
C ASN A 3 -6.06 19.86 -15.82
N THR A 4 -5.90 20.79 -14.86
CA THR A 4 -5.55 20.47 -13.47
C THR A 4 -6.72 19.85 -12.70
N LEU A 5 -7.93 20.40 -12.82
CA LEU A 5 -9.13 19.92 -12.11
C LEU A 5 -9.58 18.50 -12.53
N LYS A 6 -9.27 18.09 -13.77
CA LYS A 6 -9.60 16.74 -14.25
C LYS A 6 -8.65 15.70 -13.67
N GLN A 7 -7.35 16.02 -13.59
CA GLN A 7 -6.35 15.12 -13.00
C GLN A 7 -6.53 14.92 -11.49
N GLU A 8 -6.91 15.97 -10.76
CA GLU A 8 -7.15 15.90 -9.30
C GLU A 8 -8.34 14.99 -8.94
N ASN A 9 -9.45 15.07 -9.69
CA ASN A 9 -10.63 14.24 -9.47
C ASN A 9 -10.38 12.75 -9.75
N HIS A 10 -9.57 12.43 -10.77
CA HIS A 10 -9.16 11.05 -11.03
C HIS A 10 -8.25 10.51 -9.93
N ALA A 11 -7.24 11.28 -9.50
CA ALA A 11 -6.35 10.85 -8.43
C ALA A 11 -7.09 10.57 -7.10
N ALA A 12 -8.11 11.37 -6.77
CA ALA A 12 -8.95 11.16 -5.60
C ALA A 12 -9.80 9.88 -5.69
N ALA A 13 -10.43 9.62 -6.84
CA ALA A 13 -11.22 8.41 -7.06
C ALA A 13 -10.34 7.14 -6.95
N GLU A 14 -9.10 7.20 -7.42
CA GLU A 14 -8.20 6.05 -7.36
C GLU A 14 -7.63 5.78 -5.99
N ARG A 15 -7.31 6.85 -5.25
CA ARG A 15 -6.97 6.73 -3.84
C ARG A 15 -8.12 6.06 -3.09
N GLU A 16 -9.35 6.45 -3.37
CA GLU A 16 -10.55 5.84 -2.79
C GLU A 16 -10.68 4.35 -3.16
N THR A 17 -10.40 3.98 -4.41
CA THR A 17 -10.38 2.56 -4.83
C THR A 17 -9.36 1.74 -4.04
N VAL A 18 -8.13 2.25 -3.86
CA VAL A 18 -7.10 1.56 -3.05
C VAL A 18 -7.54 1.46 -1.59
N LEU A 19 -8.10 2.53 -1.01
CA LEU A 19 -8.62 2.52 0.36
C LEU A 19 -9.75 1.51 0.56
N LYS A 20 -10.68 1.41 -0.41
CA LYS A 20 -11.76 0.41 -0.39
C LYS A 20 -11.21 -1.00 -0.42
N MET A 21 -10.28 -1.30 -1.32
CA MET A 21 -9.64 -2.63 -1.37
C MET A 21 -8.89 -2.97 -0.07
N LEU A 22 -8.16 -2.01 0.52
CA LEU A 22 -7.53 -2.20 1.84
C LEU A 22 -8.56 -2.48 2.93
N ALA A 23 -9.71 -1.79 2.92
CA ALA A 23 -10.79 -2.01 3.88
C ALA A 23 -11.47 -3.38 3.68
N GLU A 24 -11.76 -3.78 2.45
CA GLU A 24 -12.37 -5.07 2.10
C GLU A 24 -11.45 -6.24 2.47
N LYS A 25 -10.14 -6.07 2.33
CA LYS A 25 -9.14 -7.10 2.64
C LYS A 25 -8.54 -6.97 4.03
N LYS A 26 -9.11 -6.13 4.89
CA LYS A 26 -8.58 -5.83 6.23
C LYS A 26 -8.26 -7.09 7.05
N ASN A 27 -9.16 -8.07 7.08
CA ASN A 27 -8.96 -9.29 7.86
C ASN A 27 -7.75 -10.11 7.38
N ILE A 28 -7.54 -10.18 6.06
CA ILE A 28 -6.39 -10.87 5.48
C ILE A 28 -5.11 -10.08 5.81
N ILE A 29 -5.12 -8.75 5.65
CA ILE A 29 -3.98 -7.90 6.01
C ILE A 29 -3.61 -8.05 7.48
N GLN A 30 -4.60 -8.09 8.37
CA GLN A 30 -4.39 -8.29 9.82
C GLN A 30 -3.83 -9.68 10.16
N SER A 31 -4.09 -10.71 9.34
CA SER A 31 -3.50 -12.04 9.54
C SER A 31 -1.99 -12.09 9.34
N PHE A 32 -1.40 -11.10 8.66
CA PHE A 32 0.05 -10.90 8.60
C PHE A 32 0.63 -10.21 9.85
N GLY A 33 -0.17 -10.02 10.91
CA GLY A 33 0.26 -9.33 12.12
C GLY A 33 0.29 -7.80 11.99
N VAL A 34 -0.39 -7.24 10.98
CA VAL A 34 -0.52 -5.79 10.80
C VAL A 34 -1.53 -5.21 11.81
N ARG A 35 -1.09 -4.29 12.66
CA ARG A 35 -1.97 -3.51 13.56
C ARG A 35 -2.67 -2.38 12.82
N LYS A 36 -1.92 -1.68 11.98
CA LYS A 36 -2.39 -0.50 11.25
C LYS A 36 -1.75 -0.45 9.86
N ILE A 37 -2.55 -0.09 8.87
CA ILE A 37 -2.09 0.21 7.51
C ILE A 37 -2.69 1.54 7.06
N VAL A 38 -1.87 2.39 6.46
CA VAL A 38 -2.26 3.72 5.98
C VAL A 38 -1.73 3.92 4.57
N LEU A 39 -2.62 4.23 3.62
CA LEU A 39 -2.23 4.63 2.29
C LEU A 39 -1.59 6.03 2.32
N THR A 40 -0.31 6.12 1.95
CA THR A 40 0.39 7.41 1.86
C THR A 40 0.26 7.98 0.46
N GLN A 41 0.75 7.26 -0.56
CA GLN A 41 0.82 7.76 -1.93
C GLN A 41 0.40 6.72 -2.96
N VAL A 42 -0.10 7.22 -4.10
CA VAL A 42 -0.35 6.46 -5.33
C VAL A 42 0.26 7.26 -6.48
N ARG A 43 1.12 6.63 -7.29
CA ARG A 43 1.82 7.25 -8.42
C ARG A 43 1.63 6.44 -9.70
N ASN A 44 1.98 7.06 -10.83
CA ASN A 44 2.01 6.45 -12.17
C ASN A 44 0.68 5.80 -12.61
N TRP A 45 -0.46 6.27 -12.11
CA TRP A 45 -1.76 5.66 -12.42
C TRP A 45 -2.15 5.78 -13.90
N ASN A 46 -1.97 6.97 -14.47
CA ASN A 46 -2.37 7.26 -15.85
C ASN A 46 -1.16 7.45 -16.77
N THR A 47 -0.07 6.74 -16.45
CA THR A 47 1.16 6.76 -17.23
C THR A 47 1.22 5.43 -17.98
N PRO A 48 0.84 5.37 -19.26
CA PRO A 48 0.68 4.11 -20.01
C PRO A 48 1.94 3.24 -20.00
N ASP A 49 3.11 3.86 -19.89
CA ASP A 49 4.41 3.22 -19.99
C ASP A 49 5.11 3.04 -18.63
N ALA A 50 4.46 3.36 -17.51
CA ALA A 50 5.05 3.21 -16.18
C ALA A 50 4.18 2.33 -15.26
N PRO A 51 4.80 1.42 -14.49
CA PRO A 51 4.05 0.61 -13.53
C PRO A 51 3.45 1.52 -12.45
N ARG A 52 2.22 1.21 -12.05
CA ARG A 52 1.57 1.84 -10.89
C ARG A 52 2.43 1.60 -9.65
N GLU A 53 2.62 2.63 -8.85
CA GLU A 53 3.31 2.53 -7.57
C GLU A 53 2.40 2.97 -6.43
N ILE A 54 2.45 2.25 -5.32
CA ILE A 54 1.65 2.52 -4.13
C ILE A 54 2.57 2.47 -2.92
N ASP A 55 2.56 3.52 -2.11
CA ASP A 55 3.25 3.52 -0.84
C ASP A 55 2.22 3.36 0.27
N VAL A 56 2.49 2.44 1.20
CA VAL A 56 1.69 2.26 2.41
C VAL A 56 2.59 2.29 3.64
N ARG A 57 2.08 2.89 4.70
CA ARG A 57 2.67 2.81 6.02
C ARG A 57 2.03 1.70 6.82
N VAL A 58 2.87 0.87 7.44
CA VAL A 58 2.41 -0.33 8.14
C VAL A 58 3.02 -0.39 9.53
N ASP A 59 2.18 -0.60 10.52
CA ASP A 59 2.58 -0.89 11.89
C ASP A 59 2.32 -2.37 12.18
N PHE A 60 3.35 -3.10 12.58
CA PHE A 60 3.30 -4.54 12.84
C PHE A 60 3.29 -4.86 14.33
N GLN A 61 2.56 -5.92 14.71
CA GLN A 61 2.63 -6.49 16.04
C GLN A 61 3.99 -7.10 16.33
N ASP A 62 4.35 -8.09 15.53
CA ASP A 62 5.64 -8.77 15.51
C ASP A 62 6.04 -8.91 14.04
N MET A 63 7.21 -8.39 13.68
CA MET A 63 7.68 -8.40 12.29
C MET A 63 8.85 -9.37 12.13
N SER A 64 8.77 -10.19 11.10
CA SER A 64 9.90 -10.91 10.51
C SER A 64 10.06 -10.50 9.05
N LEU A 65 11.21 -10.83 8.45
CA LEU A 65 11.43 -10.59 7.02
C LEU A 65 10.40 -11.33 6.16
N ASP A 66 10.06 -12.58 6.53
CA ASP A 66 9.08 -13.38 5.79
C ASP A 66 7.70 -12.72 5.81
N ILE A 67 7.24 -12.25 6.98
CA ILE A 67 5.96 -11.52 7.12
C ILE A 67 5.96 -10.25 6.25
N TYR A 68 7.07 -9.52 6.25
CA TYR A 68 7.22 -8.32 5.42
C TYR A 68 7.08 -8.65 3.93
N LEU A 69 7.81 -9.67 3.46
CA LEU A 69 7.82 -10.07 2.05
C LEU A 69 6.47 -10.64 1.62
N ASP A 70 5.84 -11.46 2.46
CA ASP A 70 4.52 -12.03 2.19
C ASP A 70 3.45 -10.94 2.08
N LEU A 71 3.43 -9.97 3.01
CA LEU A 71 2.51 -8.84 2.92
C LEU A 71 2.79 -8.02 1.66
N LYS A 72 4.05 -7.74 1.36
CA LYS A 72 4.43 -6.97 0.15
C LYS A 72 3.93 -7.67 -1.10
N ASN A 73 4.26 -8.95 -1.28
CA ASN A 73 3.85 -9.75 -2.43
C ASN A 73 2.32 -9.83 -2.55
N TYR A 74 1.63 -10.01 -1.42
CA TYR A 74 0.16 -10.01 -1.38
C TYR A 74 -0.42 -8.68 -1.88
N LEU A 75 0.09 -7.53 -1.39
CA LEU A 75 -0.40 -6.22 -1.81
C LEU A 75 -0.05 -5.90 -3.27
N GLU A 76 1.15 -6.28 -3.73
CA GLU A 76 1.54 -6.11 -5.14
C GLU A 76 0.61 -6.91 -6.07
N SER A 77 0.29 -8.16 -5.69
CA SER A 77 -0.69 -8.96 -6.41
C SER A 77 -2.11 -8.39 -6.32
N LEU A 78 -2.51 -7.87 -5.17
CA LEU A 78 -3.86 -7.31 -4.96
C LEU A 78 -4.09 -6.07 -5.82
N PHE A 79 -3.08 -5.21 -5.96
CA PHE A 79 -3.19 -3.94 -6.68
C PHE A 79 -2.68 -4.00 -8.12
N ASN A 80 -2.05 -5.12 -8.51
CA ASN A 80 -1.30 -5.24 -9.76
C ASN A 80 -0.34 -4.04 -9.94
N ALA A 81 0.40 -3.73 -8.87
CA ALA A 81 1.20 -2.52 -8.74
C ALA A 81 2.46 -2.82 -7.92
N ARG A 82 3.50 -2.00 -8.08
CA ARG A 82 4.65 -2.01 -7.16
C ARG A 82 4.21 -1.39 -5.83
N VAL A 83 4.50 -2.06 -4.73
CA VAL A 83 4.11 -1.61 -3.39
C VAL A 83 5.35 -1.40 -2.53
N GLU A 84 5.51 -0.19 -2.00
CA GLU A 84 6.53 0.12 -1.01
C GLU A 84 5.92 0.08 0.41
N LEU A 85 6.47 -0.77 1.27
CA LEU A 85 6.05 -0.89 2.66
C LEU A 85 6.95 -0.04 3.56
N ILE A 86 6.37 1.02 4.12
CA ILE A 86 7.04 1.91 5.06
C ILE A 86 6.66 1.50 6.48
N ILE A 87 7.59 0.94 7.24
CA ILE A 87 7.31 0.49 8.61
C ILE A 87 7.21 1.68 9.57
N GLU A 88 6.09 1.82 10.28
CA GLU A 88 5.95 2.74 11.41
C GLU A 88 6.37 2.05 12.70
N GLY A 89 7.28 2.66 13.47
CA GLY A 89 7.76 2.12 14.75
C GLY A 89 9.13 1.46 14.67
N SER A 90 9.86 1.47 15.79
CA SER A 90 11.26 1.07 15.83
C SER A 90 11.43 -0.41 15.48
N LEU A 91 12.22 -0.60 14.43
CA LEU A 91 12.77 -1.86 13.95
C LEU A 91 13.58 -2.55 15.06
N LYS A 92 12.94 -3.11 16.09
CA LYS A 92 13.52 -4.25 16.83
C LYS A 92 13.29 -5.48 15.99
N ALA A 93 13.85 -5.48 14.78
CA ALA A 93 14.04 -6.69 14.00
C ALA A 93 14.93 -7.59 14.86
N LYS A 94 14.33 -8.51 15.61
CA LYS A 94 15.06 -9.64 16.15
C LYS A 94 15.38 -10.52 14.96
N MET A 95 16.51 -10.25 14.32
CA MET A 95 17.16 -11.21 13.44
C MET A 95 17.44 -12.43 14.33
N ARG A 96 16.74 -13.54 14.04
CA ARG A 96 17.01 -14.85 14.65
C ARG A 96 17.80 -15.67 13.66
#